data_AF-A0A0N4TPH3-F1
#
_entry.id   AF-A0A0N4TPH3-F1
#
_cell.length_a   1.000
_cell.length_b   1.000
_cell.length_c   1.000
_cell.angle_alpha   90.00
_cell.angle_beta   90.00
_cell.angle_gamma   90.00
#
_symmetry.space_group_name_H-M   'P 1'
#
loop_
_entity.id
_entity.type
_entity.pdbx_description
1 polymer ?
#
loop_
_entity_poly.entity_id
_entity_poly.type
_entity_poly.pdbx_seq_one_letter_code
_entity_poly.pdbx_strand_id
1 'polypeptide(L)'
;MVLLLFAMLCHLFTCDGWKSKCDQLEVENFPPFVWNLSRNGTEDYCNLYEEQRNISRCQFHCMLQEFGRKYNILESVNKFIGEEMIYENERNEILTKRLQNINGTVKAKKFLFEIIKLQQNMDFPLVKIQQLIDNITTELSVQLQQEAVNLWNAICPDNINDKCPLNIS
;
A
#
# COMPACT_ATOMS: atom_id res chain seq x y z
N MET A 1 -22.43 12.15 6.81
CA MET A 1 -22.14 13.56 6.48
C MET A 1 -22.02 14.49 7.70
N VAL A 2 -21.65 13.97 8.89
CA VAL A 2 -21.45 14.81 10.10
C VAL A 2 -20.03 14.67 10.69
N LEU A 3 -19.17 13.81 10.12
CA LEU A 3 -17.76 13.68 10.53
C LEU A 3 -16.80 14.64 9.78
N LEU A 4 -17.26 15.31 8.71
CA LEU A 4 -16.44 16.24 7.93
C LEU A 4 -16.37 17.65 8.51
N LEU A 5 -17.26 18.03 9.42
CA LEU A 5 -17.34 19.39 9.98
C LEU A 5 -16.42 19.61 11.19
N PHE A 6 -16.04 18.57 11.93
CA PHE A 6 -15.14 18.72 13.09
C PHE A 6 -13.67 18.86 12.70
N ALA A 7 -13.24 18.32 11.56
CA ALA A 7 -11.89 18.50 11.04
C ALA A 7 -11.64 19.93 10.51
N MET A 8 -12.67 20.58 9.96
CA MET A 8 -12.55 21.93 9.37
C MET A 8 -12.37 23.05 10.40
N LEU A 9 -12.83 22.86 11.65
CA LEU A 9 -12.73 23.90 12.69
C LEU A 9 -11.40 23.85 13.48
N CYS A 10 -10.66 22.74 13.43
CA CYS A 10 -9.30 22.68 14.01
C CYS A 10 -8.26 23.41 13.15
N HIS A 11 -8.42 23.42 11.82
CA HIS A 11 -7.52 24.13 10.90
C HIS A 11 -7.55 25.67 11.04
N LEU A 12 -8.57 26.25 11.68
CA LEU A 12 -8.64 27.70 11.86
C LEU A 12 -7.93 28.23 13.10
N PHE A 13 -7.56 27.36 14.06
CA PHE A 13 -7.06 27.80 15.38
C PHE A 13 -5.74 27.17 15.83
N THR A 14 -5.12 26.30 15.04
CA THR A 14 -3.74 25.88 15.30
C THR A 14 -2.79 26.61 14.37
N CYS A 15 -1.73 27.17 14.95
CA CYS A 15 -0.61 27.76 14.23
C CYS A 15 0.00 26.74 13.26
N ASP A 16 -0.55 26.63 12.04
CA ASP A 16 -0.17 25.69 10.98
C ASP A 16 1.16 26.10 10.29
N GLY A 17 2.09 26.66 11.07
CA GLY A 17 3.43 27.01 10.61
C GLY A 17 4.38 25.82 10.59
N TRP A 18 4.32 24.90 11.56
CA TRP A 18 5.38 23.91 11.82
C TRP A 18 4.88 22.54 12.30
N LYS A 19 3.78 22.01 11.77
CA LYS A 19 3.44 20.61 12.06
C LYS A 19 4.29 19.71 11.16
N SER A 20 5.13 18.87 11.76
CA SER A 20 5.97 17.95 11.00
C SER A 20 5.06 16.96 10.29
N LYS A 21 5.33 16.65 9.02
CA LYS A 21 4.57 15.60 8.32
C LYS A 21 4.77 14.22 8.96
N CYS A 22 5.85 14.06 9.73
CA CYS A 22 6.09 12.87 10.52
C CYS A 22 5.20 12.77 11.77
N ASP A 23 4.54 13.84 12.21
CA ASP A 23 3.62 13.79 13.37
C ASP A 23 2.37 12.92 13.09
N GLN A 24 2.15 12.53 11.82
CA GLN A 24 1.08 11.65 11.38
C GLN A 24 1.50 10.18 11.23
N LEU A 25 2.80 9.88 11.35
CA LEU A 25 3.36 8.55 11.17
C LEU A 25 3.89 8.04 12.51
N GLU A 26 3.46 6.85 12.92
CA GLU A 26 4.04 6.19 14.09
C GLU A 26 5.46 5.73 13.75
N VAL A 27 6.43 6.09 14.59
CA VAL A 27 7.86 5.81 14.40
C VAL A 27 8.14 4.32 14.21
N GLU A 28 7.32 3.46 14.79
CA GLU A 28 7.38 1.99 14.68
C GLU A 28 7.16 1.50 13.25
N ASN A 29 6.46 2.29 12.41
CA ASN A 29 6.20 1.98 11.01
C ASN A 29 7.32 2.47 10.06
N PHE A 30 8.36 3.13 10.59
CA PHE A 30 9.48 3.56 9.76
C PHE A 30 10.43 2.41 9.43
N PRO A 31 10.98 2.38 8.21
CA PRO A 31 12.10 1.50 7.88
C PRO A 31 13.28 1.77 8.83
N PRO A 32 14.05 0.73 9.22
CA PRO A 32 15.15 0.88 10.17
C PRO A 32 16.21 1.93 9.78
N PHE A 33 16.39 2.20 8.48
CA PHE A 33 17.33 3.22 8.02
C PHE A 33 16.90 4.66 8.35
N VAL A 34 15.62 4.89 8.66
CA VAL A 34 15.09 6.21 9.03
C VAL A 34 15.34 6.51 10.51
N TRP A 35 15.39 5.49 11.37
CA TRP A 35 15.50 5.65 12.83
C TRP A 35 16.78 6.38 13.28
N ASN A 36 17.84 6.30 12.49
CA ASN A 36 19.13 6.92 12.79
C ASN A 36 19.38 8.24 12.06
N LEU A 37 18.37 8.77 11.36
CA LEU A 37 18.49 10.04 10.66
C LEU A 37 18.35 11.23 11.60
N SER A 38 18.90 12.37 11.17
CA SER A 38 18.59 13.66 11.81
C SER A 38 17.12 14.00 11.58
N ARG A 39 16.56 14.92 12.39
CA ARG A 39 15.19 15.44 12.20
C ARG A 39 14.90 15.85 10.76
N ASN A 40 15.85 16.51 10.10
CA ASN A 40 15.69 16.92 8.70
C ASN A 40 15.65 15.71 7.76
N GLY A 41 16.42 14.66 8.03
CA GLY A 41 16.36 13.41 7.26
C GLY A 41 15.04 12.66 7.46
N THR A 42 14.52 12.64 8.68
CA THR A 42 13.21 12.06 8.96
C THR A 42 12.10 12.85 8.26
N GLU A 43 12.12 14.19 8.31
CA GLU A 43 11.14 15.04 7.62
C GLU A 43 11.18 14.84 6.10
N ASP A 44 12.37 14.76 5.52
CA ASP A 44 12.55 14.48 4.09
C ASP A 44 11.98 13.10 3.71
N TYR A 45 12.17 12.08 4.56
CA TYR A 45 11.56 10.77 4.35
C TYR A 45 10.02 10.85 4.38
N CYS A 46 9.44 11.54 5.38
CA CYS A 46 7.98 11.70 5.48
C CYS A 46 7.41 12.46 4.27
N ASN A 47 8.13 13.47 3.77
CA ASN A 47 7.77 14.15 2.52
C ASN A 47 7.73 13.18 1.32
N LEU A 48 8.71 12.29 1.19
CA LEU A 48 8.73 11.29 0.13
C LEU A 48 7.59 10.28 0.26
N TYR A 49 7.29 9.86 1.49
CA TYR A 49 6.23 8.89 1.77
C TYR A 49 4.83 9.44 1.44
N GLU A 50 4.57 10.71 1.73
CA GLU A 50 3.30 11.37 1.35
C GLU A 50 3.09 11.40 -0.17
N GLU A 51 4.16 11.58 -0.96
CA GLU A 51 4.08 11.59 -2.43
C GLU A 51 3.79 10.21 -3.02
N GLN A 52 4.01 9.12 -2.26
CA GLN A 52 3.89 7.72 -2.74
C GLN A 52 2.53 7.42 -3.38
N ARG A 53 1.45 8.09 -2.94
CA ARG A 53 0.11 7.90 -3.52
C ARG A 53 0.01 8.39 -4.97
N ASN A 54 0.76 9.43 -5.31
CA ASN A 54 0.65 10.17 -6.57
C ASN A 54 1.71 9.77 -7.60
N ILE A 55 2.75 9.05 -7.17
CA ILE A 55 3.84 8.58 -8.04
C ILE A 55 3.80 7.06 -8.18
N SER A 56 4.46 6.56 -9.23
CA SER A 56 4.61 5.11 -9.40
C SER A 56 5.62 4.52 -8.40
N ARG A 57 5.55 3.22 -8.15
CA ARG A 57 6.55 2.54 -7.30
C ARG A 57 7.96 2.64 -7.88
N CYS A 58 8.11 2.57 -9.20
CA CYS A 58 9.38 2.83 -9.87
C CYS A 58 9.92 4.24 -9.53
N GLN A 59 9.08 5.27 -9.62
CA GLN A 59 9.46 6.63 -9.28
C GLN A 59 9.82 6.77 -7.80
N PHE A 60 9.02 6.18 -6.91
CA PHE A 60 9.28 6.17 -5.47
C PHE A 60 10.62 5.51 -5.14
N HIS A 61 10.95 4.36 -5.74
CA HIS A 61 12.24 3.69 -5.55
C HIS A 61 13.41 4.56 -6.04
N CYS A 62 13.28 5.20 -7.20
CA CYS A 62 14.29 6.15 -7.68
C CYS A 62 14.51 7.32 -6.71
N MET A 63 13.41 7.90 -6.19
CA MET A 63 13.48 9.00 -5.22
C MET A 63 14.08 8.55 -3.88
N LEU A 64 13.77 7.34 -3.42
CA LEU A 64 14.41 6.74 -2.25
C LEU A 64 15.92 6.56 -2.47
N GLN A 65 16.37 6.16 -3.66
CA GLN A 65 17.80 6.06 -3.95
C GLN A 65 18.49 7.42 -3.92
N GLU A 66 17.89 8.48 -4.46
CA GLU A 66 18.43 9.84 -4.35
C GLU A 66 18.49 10.30 -2.88
N PHE A 67 17.45 10.00 -2.10
CA PHE A 67 17.44 10.21 -0.66
C PHE A 67 18.58 9.45 0.05
N GLY A 68 18.79 8.19 -0.31
CA GLY A 68 19.87 7.37 0.20
C GLY A 68 21.25 7.94 -0.10
N ARG A 69 21.45 8.53 -1.29
CA ARG A 69 22.68 9.25 -1.64
C ARG A 69 22.85 10.52 -0.81
N LYS A 70 21.79 11.32 -0.64
CA LYS A 70 21.80 12.57 0.13
C LYS A 70 22.25 12.36 1.59
N TYR A 71 21.81 11.28 2.22
CA TYR A 71 22.09 10.98 3.63
C TYR A 71 23.17 9.91 3.85
N ASN A 72 23.89 9.48 2.79
CA ASN A 72 24.91 8.43 2.85
C ASN A 72 24.42 7.09 3.44
N ILE A 73 23.17 6.71 3.12
CA ILE A 73 22.53 5.45 3.56
C ILE A 73 22.04 4.60 2.36
N LEU A 74 22.62 4.81 1.17
CA LEU A 74 22.20 4.17 -0.08
C LEU A 74 22.18 2.64 0.01
N GLU A 75 23.12 2.02 0.72
CA GLU A 75 23.15 0.56 0.90
C GLU A 75 21.90 0.06 1.65
N SER A 76 21.57 0.69 2.78
CA SER A 76 20.38 0.35 3.57
C SER A 76 19.09 0.57 2.80
N VAL A 77 19.02 1.64 1.99
CA VAL A 77 17.88 1.92 1.11
C VAL A 77 17.75 0.85 0.02
N ASN A 78 18.84 0.50 -0.65
CA ASN A 78 18.81 -0.54 -1.69
C ASN A 78 18.43 -1.91 -1.12
N LYS A 79 18.89 -2.22 0.10
CA LYS A 79 18.48 -3.43 0.81
C LYS A 79 16.97 -3.43 1.07
N PHE A 80 16.43 -2.33 1.60
CA PHE A 80 14.99 -2.19 1.82
C PHE A 80 14.17 -2.35 0.52
N ILE A 81 14.57 -1.68 -0.57
CA ILE A 81 13.91 -1.82 -1.88
C ILE A 81 13.95 -3.28 -2.36
N GLY A 82 15.08 -3.97 -2.17
CA GLY A 82 15.21 -5.38 -2.52
C GLY A 82 14.28 -6.28 -1.71
N GLU A 83 14.19 -6.05 -0.39
CA GLU A 83 13.29 -6.79 0.51
C GLU A 83 11.81 -6.56 0.16
N GLU A 84 11.41 -5.31 -0.13
CA GLU A 84 10.07 -4.96 -0.61
C GLU A 84 9.73 -5.68 -1.93
N MET A 85 10.65 -5.70 -2.90
CA MET A 85 10.44 -6.39 -4.17
C MET A 85 10.30 -7.91 -4.00
N ILE A 86 11.08 -8.52 -3.10
CA ILE A 86 10.97 -9.95 -2.79
C ILE A 86 9.61 -10.23 -2.14
N TYR A 87 9.25 -9.47 -1.11
CA TYR A 87 7.98 -9.63 -0.40
C TYR A 87 6.77 -9.49 -1.33
N GLU A 88 6.76 -8.48 -2.20
CA GLU A 88 5.67 -8.26 -3.14
C GLU A 88 5.53 -9.41 -4.15
N ASN A 89 6.65 -9.95 -4.64
CA ASN A 89 6.63 -11.12 -5.53
C ASN A 89 6.09 -12.36 -4.81
N GLU A 90 6.58 -12.66 -3.61
CA GLU A 90 6.11 -13.79 -2.80
C GLU A 90 4.62 -13.67 -2.46
N ARG A 91 4.19 -12.48 -2.04
CA ARG A 91 2.78 -12.15 -1.78
C ARG A 91 1.92 -12.44 -3.01
N ASN A 92 2.34 -11.98 -4.18
CA ASN A 92 1.61 -12.18 -5.42
C ASN A 92 1.49 -13.66 -5.81
N GLU A 93 2.56 -14.43 -5.69
CA GLU A 93 2.56 -15.87 -5.96
C GLU A 93 1.63 -16.62 -5.00
N ILE A 94 1.71 -16.31 -3.71
CA ILE A 94 0.90 -16.92 -2.67
C ILE A 94 -0.58 -16.60 -2.88
N LEU A 95 -0.95 -15.34 -3.12
CA LEU A 95 -2.34 -14.95 -3.34
C LEU A 95 -2.90 -15.57 -4.62
N THR A 96 -2.12 -15.59 -5.69
CA THR A 96 -2.50 -16.26 -6.95
C THR A 96 -2.78 -17.74 -6.70
N LYS A 97 -1.90 -18.44 -5.98
CA LYS A 97 -2.08 -19.86 -5.64
C LYS A 97 -3.27 -20.12 -4.73
N ARG A 98 -3.48 -19.30 -3.70
CA ARG A 98 -4.64 -19.41 -2.81
C ARG A 98 -5.94 -19.18 -3.57
N LEU A 99 -5.97 -18.17 -4.43
CA LEU A 99 -7.12 -17.88 -5.29
C LEU A 99 -7.37 -19.00 -6.31
N GLN A 100 -6.34 -19.64 -6.86
CA GLN A 100 -6.52 -20.81 -7.72
C GLN A 100 -7.22 -21.96 -6.97
N ASN A 101 -6.86 -22.21 -5.71
CA ASN A 101 -7.31 -23.36 -4.93
C ASN A 101 -8.65 -23.15 -4.19
N ILE A 102 -9.11 -21.90 -4.02
CA ILE A 102 -10.39 -21.64 -3.34
C ILE A 102 -11.59 -21.89 -4.27
N ASN A 103 -12.69 -22.40 -3.69
CA ASN A 103 -13.98 -22.52 -4.35
C ASN A 103 -14.60 -21.15 -4.57
N GLY A 104 -15.13 -20.89 -5.77
CA GLY A 104 -15.77 -19.64 -6.13
C GLY A 104 -16.13 -19.64 -7.61
N THR A 105 -16.98 -18.70 -8.03
CA THR A 105 -17.37 -18.56 -9.42
C THR A 105 -16.19 -18.14 -10.27
N VAL A 106 -16.17 -18.62 -11.52
CA VAL A 106 -15.14 -18.26 -12.51
C VAL A 106 -15.05 -16.73 -12.67
N LYS A 107 -16.18 -16.03 -12.61
CA LYS A 107 -16.24 -14.57 -12.75
C LYS A 107 -15.58 -13.85 -11.56
N ALA A 108 -15.92 -14.22 -10.33
CA ALA A 108 -15.32 -13.60 -9.14
C ALA A 108 -13.81 -13.86 -9.06
N LYS A 109 -13.37 -15.10 -9.36
CA LYS A 109 -11.95 -15.45 -9.42
C LYS A 109 -11.20 -14.66 -10.51
N LYS A 110 -11.78 -14.54 -11.72
CA LYS A 110 -11.18 -13.75 -12.80
C LYS A 110 -10.99 -12.28 -12.40
N PHE A 111 -12.01 -11.68 -11.79
CA PHE A 111 -11.94 -10.32 -11.27
C PHE A 111 -10.80 -10.15 -10.25
N LEU A 112 -10.69 -11.06 -9.28
CA LEU A 112 -9.61 -10.99 -8.28
C LEU A 112 -8.22 -11.21 -8.88
N PHE A 113 -8.05 -12.04 -9.92
CA PHE A 113 -6.79 -12.14 -10.66
C PHE A 113 -6.42 -10.83 -11.36
N GLU A 114 -7.40 -10.11 -11.90
CA GLU A 114 -7.16 -8.79 -12.53
C GLU A 114 -6.71 -7.76 -11.49
N ILE A 115 -7.31 -7.75 -10.29
CA ILE A 115 -6.85 -6.90 -9.18
C ILE A 115 -5.41 -7.24 -8.79
N ILE A 116 -5.09 -8.51 -8.56
CA ILE A 116 -3.74 -8.94 -8.18
C ILE A 116 -2.76 -8.46 -9.25
N LYS A 117 -3.05 -8.68 -10.53
CA LYS A 117 -2.21 -8.24 -11.66
C LYS A 117 -2.02 -6.72 -11.70
N LEU A 118 -3.07 -5.93 -11.47
CA LEU A 118 -2.98 -4.46 -11.42
C LEU A 118 -2.08 -4.00 -10.28
N GLN A 119 -2.17 -4.64 -9.11
CA GLN A 119 -1.32 -4.36 -7.97
C GLN A 119 0.16 -4.70 -8.21
N GLN A 120 0.51 -5.48 -9.23
CA GLN A 120 1.92 -5.74 -9.63
C GLN A 120 2.49 -4.64 -10.53
N ASN A 121 1.64 -3.73 -11.03
CA ASN A 121 2.11 -2.68 -11.92
C ASN A 121 3.01 -1.70 -11.14
N MET A 122 4.26 -1.55 -11.59
CA MET A 122 5.23 -0.67 -10.95
C MET A 122 5.25 0.74 -11.53
N ASP A 123 4.58 0.94 -12.68
CA ASP A 123 4.64 2.14 -13.50
C ASP A 123 3.44 3.08 -13.28
N PHE A 124 2.35 2.57 -12.70
CA PHE A 124 1.18 3.35 -12.38
C PHE A 124 1.26 3.89 -10.95
N PRO A 125 0.85 5.15 -10.74
CA PRO A 125 0.58 5.67 -9.42
C PRO A 125 -0.49 4.85 -8.69
N LEU A 126 -0.42 4.79 -7.36
CA LEU A 126 -1.43 4.09 -6.54
C LEU A 126 -2.84 4.63 -6.80
N VAL A 127 -3.00 5.94 -6.94
CA VAL A 127 -4.29 6.57 -7.31
C VAL A 127 -4.84 6.02 -8.63
N LYS A 128 -3.98 5.79 -9.62
CA LYS A 128 -4.40 5.22 -10.91
C LYS A 128 -4.78 3.74 -10.77
N ILE A 129 -4.04 2.96 -9.98
CA ILE A 129 -4.38 1.57 -9.70
C ILE A 129 -5.76 1.50 -9.02
N GLN A 130 -6.00 2.36 -8.01
CA GLN A 130 -7.29 2.43 -7.33
C GLN A 130 -8.43 2.78 -8.29
N GLN A 131 -8.25 3.79 -9.15
CA GLN A 131 -9.24 4.16 -10.16
C GLN A 131 -9.58 3.01 -11.11
N LEU A 132 -8.57 2.23 -11.53
CA LEU A 132 -8.80 1.06 -12.39
C LEU A 132 -9.58 -0.03 -11.65
N ILE A 133 -9.27 -0.28 -10.38
CA ILE A 133 -10.02 -1.25 -9.55
C ILE A 133 -11.46 -0.77 -9.35
N ASP A 134 -11.69 0.50 -9.07
CA ASP A 134 -13.03 1.09 -8.88
C ASP A 134 -13.86 0.97 -10.16
N ASN A 135 -13.26 1.25 -11.32
CA ASN A 135 -13.93 1.11 -12.61
C ASN A 135 -14.36 -0.34 -12.86
N ILE A 136 -13.47 -1.32 -12.64
CA ILE A 136 -13.83 -2.73 -12.81
C ILE A 136 -14.92 -3.14 -11.80
N THR A 137 -14.85 -2.63 -10.56
CA THR A 137 -15.81 -2.95 -9.51
C THR A 137 -17.21 -2.42 -9.82
N THR A 138 -17.31 -1.20 -10.35
CA THR A 138 -18.61 -0.58 -10.71
C THR A 138 -19.33 -1.30 -11.86
N GLU A 139 -18.61 -2.04 -12.70
CA GLU A 139 -19.18 -2.88 -13.76
C GLU A 139 -19.74 -4.22 -13.23
N LEU A 140 -19.41 -4.62 -12.00
CA LEU A 140 -19.89 -5.86 -11.40
C LEU A 140 -21.28 -5.69 -10.77
N SER A 141 -22.07 -6.77 -10.79
CA SER A 141 -23.28 -6.85 -9.99
C SER A 141 -22.94 -6.90 -8.49
N VAL A 142 -23.84 -6.40 -7.64
CA VAL A 142 -23.69 -6.44 -6.17
C VAL A 142 -23.39 -7.85 -5.65
N GLN A 143 -24.01 -8.87 -6.26
CA GLN A 143 -23.76 -10.28 -5.91
C GLN A 143 -22.32 -10.71 -6.20
N LEU A 144 -21.77 -10.33 -7.35
CA LEU A 144 -20.38 -10.63 -7.71
C LEU A 144 -19.39 -9.84 -6.85
N GLN A 145 -19.70 -8.59 -6.50
CA GLN A 145 -18.88 -7.81 -5.57
C GLN A 145 -18.80 -8.47 -4.20
N GLN A 146 -19.95 -8.88 -3.65
CA GLN A 146 -19.99 -9.57 -2.35
C GLN A 146 -19.23 -10.89 -2.37
N GLU A 147 -19.38 -11.68 -3.44
CA GLU A 147 -18.62 -12.91 -3.61
C GLU A 147 -17.11 -12.63 -3.68
N ALA A 148 -16.68 -11.65 -4.47
CA ALA A 148 -15.28 -11.28 -4.59
C ALA A 148 -14.69 -10.84 -3.25
N VAL A 149 -15.42 -10.06 -2.44
CA VAL A 149 -14.99 -9.68 -1.08
C VAL A 149 -14.83 -10.92 -0.19
N ASN A 150 -15.80 -11.84 -0.22
CA ASN A 150 -15.72 -13.07 0.57
C ASN A 150 -14.52 -13.93 0.18
N LEU A 151 -14.28 -14.08 -1.14
CA LEU A 151 -13.12 -14.82 -1.65
C LEU A 151 -11.80 -14.12 -1.30
N TRP A 152 -11.72 -12.80 -1.42
CA TRP A 152 -10.55 -12.01 -1.06
C TRP A 152 -10.18 -12.22 0.41
N ASN A 153 -11.14 -12.12 1.32
CA ASN A 153 -10.90 -12.35 2.75
C ASN A 153 -10.45 -13.79 3.02
N ALA A 154 -11.03 -14.77 2.32
CA ALA A 154 -10.71 -16.19 2.50
C ALA A 154 -9.34 -16.60 1.93
N ILE A 155 -8.69 -15.77 1.10
CA ILE A 155 -7.28 -15.99 0.69
C ILE A 155 -6.27 -15.28 1.60
N CYS A 156 -6.73 -14.59 2.65
CA CYS A 156 -5.92 -13.94 3.68
C CYS A 156 -4.80 -13.03 3.11
N PRO A 157 -5.16 -11.91 2.46
CA PRO A 157 -4.22 -10.99 1.79
C PRO A 157 -3.19 -10.35 2.72
N ASP A 158 -3.52 -10.24 4.01
CA ASP A 158 -2.70 -9.60 5.03
C ASP A 158 -1.82 -10.61 5.79
N ASN A 159 -2.00 -11.92 5.55
CA ASN A 159 -1.21 -12.96 6.20
C ASN A 159 -0.59 -13.91 5.17
N ILE A 160 0.56 -13.49 4.64
CA ILE A 160 1.33 -14.21 3.63
C ILE A 160 2.16 -15.34 4.25
N ASN A 161 2.66 -15.13 5.48
CA ASN A 161 3.62 -16.02 6.15
C ASN A 161 2.97 -17.13 6.99
N ASP A 162 1.74 -16.96 7.47
CA ASP A 162 1.02 -18.02 8.19
C ASP A 162 -0.02 -18.73 7.31
N LYS A 163 -0.47 -19.89 7.80
CA LYS A 163 -1.65 -20.56 7.25
C LYS A 163 -2.86 -19.66 7.48
N CYS A 164 -3.51 -19.27 6.39
CA CYS A 164 -4.80 -18.57 6.42
C CYS A 164 -5.73 -19.27 7.41
N PRO A 165 -6.18 -18.62 8.50
CA PRO A 165 -7.07 -19.24 9.47
C PRO A 165 -8.40 -19.55 8.78
N LEU A 166 -8.56 -20.80 8.34
CA LEU A 166 -9.83 -21.35 7.92
C LEU A 166 -10.73 -21.41 9.16
N ASN A 167 -11.48 -20.34 9.42
CA ASN A 167 -12.67 -20.37 10.24
C ASN A 167 -13.53 -19.16 9.90
N ILE A 168 -14.40 -19.34 8.91
CA ILE A 168 -15.71 -18.68 8.95
C ILE A 168 -16.73 -19.76 8.64
N SER A 169 -17.27 -20.32 9.73
CA SER A 169 -18.49 -21.12 9.83
C SER A 169 -19.72 -20.32 9.41
#